data_AF-A0AAV0WPU7-F1
#
_entry.id   AF-A0AAV0WPU7-F1
#
_cell.length_a   1.000
_cell.length_b   1.000
_cell.length_c   1.000
_cell.angle_alpha   90.00
_cell.angle_beta   90.00
_cell.angle_gamma   90.00
#
_symmetry.space_group_name_H-M   'P 1'
#
loop_
_entity.id
_entity.type
_entity.pdbx_description
1 polymer ?
#
loop_
_entity_poly.entity_id
_entity_poly.type
_entity_poly.pdbx_seq_one_letter_code
_entity_poly.pdbx_strand_id
1 'polypeptide(L)'
;MFESGTEYGVLKHKYTRAQIFPCKEKFLELDEAMKNIKDREITLREAAGHGIAGHQGFNRCNCKTGYGTKKCVCNAAEMLCSSKCHGNQNCTNK
;
A
#
# COMPACT_ATOMS: atom_id res chain seq x y z
N MET A 1 8.89 -8.89 22.17
CA MET A 1 8.23 -7.90 21.29
C MET A 1 9.26 -7.41 20.30
N PHE A 2 8.89 -7.30 19.03
CA PHE A 2 9.78 -6.93 17.93
C PHE A 2 9.51 -5.49 17.51
N GLU A 3 10.58 -4.81 17.14
CA GLU A 3 10.54 -3.50 16.52
C GLU A 3 10.69 -3.67 15.00
N SER A 4 10.00 -2.83 14.24
CA SER A 4 9.97 -2.92 12.78
C SER A 4 10.42 -1.58 12.18
N GLY A 5 11.51 -1.63 11.42
CA GLY A 5 12.04 -0.50 10.68
C GLY A 5 11.54 -0.46 9.23
N THR A 6 11.45 0.75 8.70
CA THR A 6 11.20 1.05 7.28
C THR A 6 12.19 2.13 6.82
N GLU A 7 12.36 2.31 5.51
CA GLU A 7 13.12 3.43 4.95
C GLU A 7 12.59 4.83 5.38
N TYR A 8 11.36 4.87 5.88
CA TYR A 8 10.70 6.10 6.33
C TYR A 8 10.78 6.31 7.84
N GLY A 9 11.30 5.35 8.61
CA GLY A 9 11.33 5.42 10.07
C GLY A 9 11.02 4.10 10.76
N VAL A 10 11.03 4.13 12.08
CA VAL A 10 10.73 2.98 12.94
C VAL A 10 9.28 3.04 13.41
N LEU A 11 8.56 1.92 13.37
CA LEU A 11 7.18 1.88 13.85
C LEU A 11 7.11 2.08 15.37
N LYS A 12 6.33 3.07 15.81
CA LYS A 12 6.11 3.37 17.23
C LYS A 12 5.58 2.18 18.05
N HIS A 13 4.76 1.33 17.42
CA HIS A 13 4.18 0.16 18.07
C HIS A 13 5.07 -1.08 17.87
N LYS A 14 5.40 -1.77 18.95
CA LYS A 14 6.11 -3.04 18.93
C LYS A 14 5.11 -4.19 18.78
N TYR A 15 5.45 -5.17 17.96
CA TYR A 15 4.55 -6.30 17.67
C TYR A 15 5.04 -7.58 18.33
N THR A 16 4.12 -8.46 18.67
CA THR A 16 4.44 -9.84 19.07
C THR A 16 4.74 -10.68 17.84
N ARG A 17 5.39 -11.84 18.02
CA ARG A 17 5.64 -12.77 16.91
C ARG A 17 4.35 -13.17 16.19
N ALA A 18 3.24 -13.32 16.92
CA ALA A 18 1.94 -13.72 16.38
C ALA A 18 1.27 -12.64 15.51
N GLN A 19 1.71 -11.38 15.60
CA GLN A 19 1.19 -10.27 14.81
C GLN A 19 2.01 -9.99 13.54
N ILE A 20 3.15 -10.66 13.36
CA ILE A 20 4.04 -10.47 12.22
C ILE A 20 4.06 -11.75 11.40
N PHE A 21 3.80 -11.63 10.10
CA PHE A 21 3.84 -12.74 9.16
C PHE A 21 4.97 -12.53 8.15
N PRO A 22 5.77 -13.57 7.83
CA PRO A 22 6.77 -13.47 6.78
C PRO A 22 6.08 -13.25 5.42
N CYS A 23 6.55 -12.25 4.69
CA CYS A 23 6.18 -12.04 3.28
C CYS A 23 6.98 -13.02 2.42
N LYS A 24 6.33 -13.72 1.47
CA LYS A 24 7.01 -14.68 0.59
C LYS A 24 7.83 -13.95 -0.46
N GLU A 25 7.32 -12.81 -0.89
CA GLU A 25 7.90 -11.93 -1.89
C GLU A 25 9.02 -11.08 -1.28
N LYS A 26 10.12 -10.97 -2.02
CA LYS A 26 11.25 -10.12 -1.64
C LYS A 26 11.11 -8.78 -2.36
N PHE A 27 10.52 -7.81 -1.67
CA PHE A 27 10.40 -6.43 -2.16
C PHE A 27 11.59 -5.55 -1.75
N LEU A 28 12.37 -5.97 -0.75
CA LEU A 28 13.40 -5.17 -0.11
C LEU A 28 14.70 -5.96 -0.04
N GLU A 29 15.79 -5.31 -0.46
CA GLU A 29 17.15 -5.77 -0.16
C GLU A 29 17.53 -5.32 1.25
N LEU A 30 17.83 -6.27 2.15
CA LEU A 30 18.03 -5.98 3.58
C LEU A 30 19.14 -4.97 3.85
N ASP A 31 20.26 -5.07 3.13
CA ASP A 31 21.42 -4.19 3.33
C ASP A 31 21.09 -2.72 2.98
N GLU A 32 20.36 -2.51 1.89
CA GLU A 32 19.91 -1.19 1.47
C GLU A 32 18.82 -0.66 2.40
N ALA A 33 17.85 -1.50 2.78
CA ALA A 33 16.80 -1.14 3.71
C ALA A 33 17.40 -0.66 5.04
N MET A 34 18.41 -1.36 5.59
CA MET A 34 19.07 -1.01 6.85
C MET A 34 19.79 0.35 6.78
N LYS A 35 20.44 0.68 5.65
CA LYS A 35 21.08 1.99 5.46
C LYS A 35 20.09 3.14 5.40
N ASN A 36 18.90 2.88 4.88
CA ASN A 36 17.86 3.87 4.69
C ASN A 36 16.93 4.02 5.89
N ILE A 37 17.07 3.21 6.95
CA ILE A 37 16.25 3.37 8.16
C ILE A 37 16.53 4.74 8.78
N LYS A 38 15.49 5.58 8.80
CA LYS A 38 15.57 6.88 9.48
C LYS A 38 15.34 6.69 10.97
N ASP A 39 16.13 7.37 11.79
CA ASP A 39 15.94 7.44 13.24
C ASP A 39 14.81 8.42 13.56
N ARG A 40 13.58 8.07 13.17
CA ARG A 40 12.36 8.78 13.55
C ARG A 40 11.25 7.77 13.77
N GLU A 41 10.43 8.02 14.79
CA GLU A 41 9.24 7.22 15.02
C GLU A 41 8.12 7.60 14.04
N ILE A 42 7.50 6.60 13.43
CA ILE A 42 6.33 6.76 12.56
C ILE A 42 5.19 5.83 13.01
N THR A 43 3.95 6.24 12.74
CA THR A 43 2.78 5.40 12.96
C THR A 43 2.63 4.36 11.86
N LEU A 44 1.89 3.27 12.14
CA LEU A 44 1.54 2.27 11.11
C LEU A 44 0.79 2.91 9.93
N ARG A 45 -0.05 3.91 10.20
CA ARG A 45 -0.81 4.61 9.16
C ARG A 45 0.08 5.45 8.24
N GLU A 46 1.14 6.05 8.77
CA GLU A 46 2.11 6.79 7.96
C GLU A 46 2.94 5.83 7.09
N ALA A 47 3.44 4.74 7.68
CA ALA A 47 4.16 3.71 6.94
C ALA A 47 3.30 3.15 5.78
N ALA A 48 2.04 2.79 6.05
CA ALA A 48 1.11 2.32 5.03
C ALA A 48 0.80 3.39 3.95
N GLY A 49 0.88 4.67 4.32
CA GLY A 49 0.66 5.79 3.41
C GLY A 49 1.72 5.95 2.33
N HIS A 50 2.92 5.41 2.54
CA HIS A 50 3.98 5.35 1.52
C HIS A 50 3.79 4.19 0.52
N GLY A 51 2.82 3.31 0.75
CA GLY A 51 2.48 2.25 -0.20
C GLY A 51 1.67 2.75 -1.40
N ILE A 52 1.43 1.85 -2.36
CA ILE A 52 0.74 2.12 -3.64
C ILE A 52 -0.63 2.80 -3.47
N ALA A 53 -1.34 2.49 -2.38
CA ALA A 53 -2.70 2.96 -2.13
C ALA A 53 -2.77 4.31 -1.37
N GLY A 54 -1.61 4.88 -0.98
CA GLY A 54 -1.55 6.11 -0.22
C GLY A 54 -2.21 6.04 1.17
N HIS A 55 -2.30 7.18 1.85
CA HIS A 55 -2.88 7.28 3.21
C HIS A 55 -4.38 6.92 3.30
N GLN A 56 -5.09 6.91 2.17
CA GLN A 56 -6.51 6.53 2.14
C GLN A 56 -6.69 5.01 2.10
N GLY A 57 -5.64 4.24 1.77
CA GLY A 57 -5.68 2.78 1.73
C GLY A 57 -6.48 2.20 0.56
N PHE A 58 -6.87 3.03 -0.41
CA PHE A 58 -7.41 2.60 -1.70
C PHE A 58 -7.25 3.71 -2.73
N ASN A 59 -7.03 3.32 -3.98
CA ASN A 59 -7.06 4.22 -5.12
C ASN A 59 -8.43 4.15 -5.79
N ARG A 60 -9.02 5.32 -6.09
CA ARG A 60 -10.18 5.44 -6.98
C ARG A 60 -9.70 5.90 -8.34
N CYS A 61 -10.24 5.32 -9.40
CA CYS A 61 -10.06 5.86 -10.72
C CYS A 61 -10.91 7.15 -10.89
N ASN A 62 -10.62 7.84 -11.98
CA ASN A 62 -11.34 9.02 -12.44
C ASN A 62 -12.65 8.70 -13.20
N CYS A 63 -12.99 7.42 -13.40
CA CYS A 63 -14.20 7.06 -14.15
C CYS A 63 -15.45 7.34 -13.32
N LYS A 64 -16.41 8.05 -13.93
CA LYS A 64 -17.73 8.32 -13.35
C LYS A 64 -18.68 7.14 -13.53
N THR A 65 -18.47 6.32 -14.56
CA THR A 65 -19.22 5.10 -14.87
C THR A 65 -18.24 3.93 -14.90
N GLY A 66 -18.70 2.71 -14.68
CA GLY A 66 -17.79 1.56 -14.58
C GLY A 66 -17.25 1.04 -15.92
N TYR A 67 -17.42 1.75 -17.03
CA TYR A 67 -16.80 1.34 -18.29
C TYR A 67 -15.31 1.69 -18.32
N GLY A 68 -14.48 0.64 -18.28
CA GLY A 68 -13.02 0.69 -18.35
C GLY A 68 -12.54 1.00 -19.76
N THR A 69 -12.65 2.25 -20.18
CA THR A 69 -11.91 2.73 -21.36
C THR A 69 -10.44 3.00 -21.00
N LYS A 70 -9.57 3.26 -21.98
CA LYS A 70 -8.18 3.71 -21.73
C LYS A 70 -8.07 5.04 -20.97
N LYS A 71 -9.20 5.74 -20.74
CA LYS A 71 -9.27 6.95 -19.89
C LYS A 71 -9.30 6.62 -18.40
N CYS A 72 -9.57 5.37 -18.03
CA CYS A 72 -9.53 4.91 -16.64
C CYS A 72 -8.10 4.90 -16.13
N VAL A 73 -7.82 5.66 -15.05
CA VAL A 73 -6.49 5.69 -14.43
C VAL A 73 -6.03 4.31 -13.97
N CYS A 74 -6.93 3.46 -13.47
CA CYS A 74 -6.57 2.09 -13.08
C CYS A 74 -6.16 1.26 -14.30
N ASN A 75 -6.99 1.21 -15.36
CA ASN A 75 -6.69 0.46 -16.58
C ASN A 75 -5.42 0.98 -17.28
N ALA A 76 -5.22 2.29 -17.33
CA ALA A 76 -4.03 2.91 -17.91
C ALA A 76 -2.75 2.60 -17.11
N ALA A 77 -2.88 2.36 -15.81
CA ALA A 77 -1.80 1.88 -14.95
C ALA A 77 -1.75 0.35 -14.84
N GLU A 78 -2.43 -0.37 -15.74
CA GLU A 78 -2.48 -1.84 -15.77
C GLU A 78 -2.98 -2.47 -14.46
N MET A 79 -3.83 -1.76 -13.73
CA MET A 79 -4.46 -2.19 -12.47
C MET A 79 -5.97 -2.39 -12.60
N LEU A 80 -6.50 -3.37 -11.87
CA LEU A 80 -7.93 -3.63 -11.77
C LEU A 80 -8.60 -2.66 -10.79
N CYS A 81 -9.83 -2.25 -11.10
CA CYS A 81 -10.63 -1.39 -10.22
C CYS A 81 -11.12 -2.18 -9.01
N SER A 82 -10.80 -1.68 -7.81
CA SER A 82 -11.35 -2.24 -6.56
C SER A 82 -12.86 -1.99 -6.43
N SER A 83 -13.53 -2.72 -5.52
CA SER A 83 -14.95 -2.49 -5.20
C SER A 83 -15.24 -1.07 -4.69
N LYS A 84 -14.25 -0.42 -4.06
CA LYS A 84 -14.33 0.98 -3.57
C LYS A 84 -14.23 2.03 -4.68
N CYS A 85 -13.90 1.61 -5.91
CA CYS A 85 -13.72 2.50 -7.05
C CYS A 85 -15.05 3.08 -7.54
N HIS A 86 -16.09 2.24 -7.58
CA HIS A 86 -17.41 2.60 -8.13
C HIS A 86 -18.59 2.29 -7.20
N GLY A 87 -18.36 2.11 -5.91
CA GLY A 87 -19.45 1.89 -4.94
C GLY A 87 -20.38 0.74 -5.33
N ASN A 88 -19.80 -0.41 -5.72
CA ASN A 88 -20.52 -1.61 -6.17
C ASN A 88 -21.25 -1.52 -7.53
N GLN A 89 -21.05 -0.46 -8.32
CA GLN A 89 -21.55 -0.40 -9.70
C GLN A 89 -20.80 -1.41 -10.60
N ASN A 90 -21.46 -1.82 -11.69
CA ASN A 90 -20.86 -2.68 -12.71
C ASN A 90 -19.62 -2.01 -13.31
N CYS A 91 -18.46 -2.66 -13.19
CA CYS A 91 -17.21 -2.19 -13.75
C CYS A 91 -16.62 -3.25 -14.68
N THR A 92 -16.21 -2.84 -15.88
CA THR A 92 -15.62 -3.75 -16.88
C THR A 92 -14.12 -3.97 -16.67
N ASN A 93 -13.47 -3.19 -15.78
CA ASN A 93 -12.07 -3.33 -15.41
C ASN A 93 -11.97 -3.87 -13.98
N LYS A 94 -12.39 -5.10 -13.74
CA LYS A 94 -12.45 -5.75 -12.41
C LYS A 94 -11.47 -6.89 -12.29
#